data_AF-A0A2N7RMY3-F1
#
_entry.id   AF-A0A2N7RMY3-F1
#
_cell.length_a   1.000
_cell.length_b   1.000
_cell.length_c   1.000
_cell.angle_alpha   90.00
_cell.angle_beta   90.00
_cell.angle_gamma   90.00
#
_symmetry.space_group_name_H-M   'P 1'
#
loop_
_entity.id
_entity.type
_entity.pdbx_description
1 polymer ?
#
loop_
_entity_poly.entity_id
_entity_poly.type
_entity_poly.pdbx_seq_one_letter_code
_entity_poly.pdbx_strand_id
1 'polypeptide(L)'
;MYGNLAMELGQLTRSGAILGADAALPPAAHPRDWAGQPGTRAPHVWVRHRGNSVSSIDLLTEDFVLLTADPRWCAAAAHLQLKTLLVGADVIFPAEQPFRDSFGTGDDGAVIVRPDGIIAWRSAPAAIPEAMLLRTVMEKIALPHG
;
A
#
# COMPACT_ATOMS: atom_id res chain seq x y z
N MET A 1 -20.62 9.87 -19.61
CA MET A 1 -20.76 8.43 -19.30
C MET A 1 -19.59 7.95 -18.44
N TYR A 2 -19.39 8.55 -17.26
CA TYR A 2 -18.21 8.33 -16.39
C TYR A 2 -18.55 7.76 -14.99
N GLY A 3 -19.81 7.42 -14.74
CA GLY A 3 -20.29 7.03 -13.40
C GLY A 3 -19.98 5.60 -12.96
N ASN A 4 -19.62 4.69 -13.86
CA ASN A 4 -19.56 3.26 -13.53
C ASN A 4 -18.22 2.81 -12.92
N LEU A 5 -17.09 3.35 -13.37
CA LEU A 5 -15.76 2.89 -12.94
C LEU A 5 -15.39 3.31 -11.50
N ALA A 6 -15.86 4.49 -11.07
CA ALA A 6 -15.68 4.95 -9.69
C ALA A 6 -16.45 4.05 -8.70
N MET A 7 -17.64 3.58 -9.09
CA MET A 7 -18.50 2.72 -8.26
C MET A 7 -17.98 1.27 -8.19
N GLU A 8 -17.42 0.75 -9.28
CA GLU A 8 -16.95 -0.64 -9.37
C GLU A 8 -15.54 -0.87 -8.78
N LEU A 9 -14.62 0.10 -8.90
CA LEU A 9 -13.21 -0.09 -8.52
C LEU A 9 -12.65 0.97 -7.56
N GLY A 10 -13.42 2.01 -7.24
CA GLY A 10 -12.96 3.21 -6.53
C GLY A 10 -13.43 3.35 -5.10
N GLN A 11 -14.06 2.31 -4.52
CA GLN A 11 -14.59 2.33 -3.17
C GLN A 11 -13.50 2.46 -2.11
N LEU A 12 -13.75 3.28 -1.09
CA LEU A 12 -12.90 3.43 0.08
C LEU A 12 -13.38 2.50 1.20
N THR A 13 -12.60 1.45 1.49
CA THR A 13 -12.91 0.48 2.53
C THR A 13 -12.59 1.07 3.90
N ARG A 14 -13.57 1.09 4.81
CA ARG A 14 -13.41 1.51 6.19
C ARG A 14 -13.76 0.34 7.12
N SER A 15 -12.78 -0.20 7.82
CA SER A 15 -12.97 -1.26 8.82
C SER A 15 -11.88 -1.19 9.88
N GLY A 16 -12.00 -2.00 10.94
CA GLY A 16 -10.97 -2.12 11.97
C GLY A 16 -9.62 -2.66 11.47
N ALA A 17 -9.58 -3.34 10.32
CA ALA A 17 -8.34 -3.79 9.67
C ALA A 17 -7.72 -2.76 8.72
N ILE A 18 -8.27 -1.54 8.65
CA ILE A 18 -7.66 -0.45 7.89
C ILE A 18 -7.28 0.66 8.86
N LEU A 19 -5.98 0.89 9.01
CA LEU A 19 -5.44 1.90 9.92
C LEU A 19 -5.14 3.18 9.15
N GLY A 20 -5.81 4.26 9.54
CA GLY A 20 -5.64 5.58 8.93
C GLY A 20 -6.57 5.85 7.73
N ALA A 21 -7.65 5.09 7.58
CA ALA A 21 -8.70 5.43 6.63
C ALA A 21 -9.39 6.73 7.08
N ASP A 22 -9.19 7.81 6.32
CA ASP A 22 -9.71 9.13 6.67
C ASP A 22 -11.23 9.19 6.48
N ALA A 23 -11.93 9.59 7.54
CA ALA A 23 -13.37 9.74 7.56
C ALA A 23 -13.84 10.94 6.72
N ALA A 24 -12.97 11.93 6.47
CA ALA A 24 -13.28 13.11 5.67
C ALA A 24 -13.25 12.86 4.16
N LEU A 25 -12.61 11.77 3.71
CA LEU A 25 -12.58 11.41 2.28
C LEU A 25 -13.95 10.95 1.78
N PRO A 26 -14.27 11.13 0.49
CA PRO A 26 -15.50 10.58 -0.07
C PRO A 26 -15.50 9.03 0.03
N PRO A 27 -16.67 8.38 0.15
CA PRO A 27 -16.76 6.92 0.22
C PRO A 27 -16.33 6.22 -1.08
N ALA A 28 -16.28 6.93 -2.19
CA ALA A 28 -15.72 6.47 -3.45
C ALA A 28 -15.23 7.67 -4.27
N ALA A 29 -14.18 7.44 -5.05
CA ALA A 29 -13.68 8.38 -6.06
C ALA A 29 -13.24 7.57 -7.29
N HIS A 30 -12.87 8.21 -8.39
CA HIS A 30 -12.29 7.46 -9.50
C HIS A 30 -10.95 6.84 -9.04
N PRO A 31 -10.60 5.59 -9.39
CA PRO A 31 -9.36 4.95 -8.91
C PRO A 31 -8.07 5.78 -9.09
N ARG A 32 -7.99 6.53 -10.20
CA ARG A 32 -6.88 7.45 -10.52
C ARG A 32 -6.79 8.69 -9.61
N ASP A 33 -7.86 9.02 -8.89
CA ASP A 33 -7.91 10.19 -7.99
C ASP A 33 -7.38 9.83 -6.59
N TRP A 34 -7.22 8.53 -6.31
CA TRP A 34 -6.58 8.06 -5.09
C TRP A 34 -5.06 8.15 -5.20
N ALA A 35 -4.43 8.52 -4.08
CA ALA A 35 -2.98 8.66 -3.91
C ALA A 35 -2.49 7.68 -2.83
N GLY A 36 -3.01 6.45 -2.88
CA GLY A 36 -2.66 5.37 -1.96
C GLY A 36 -3.07 5.60 -0.51
N GLN A 37 -4.21 6.24 -0.27
CA GLN A 37 -4.76 6.38 1.08
C GLN A 37 -5.12 5.00 1.66
N PRO A 38 -4.95 4.77 2.97
CA PRO A 38 -5.45 3.54 3.59
C PRO A 38 -6.94 3.34 3.32
N GLY A 39 -7.30 2.12 2.90
CA GLY A 39 -8.65 1.72 2.53
C GLY A 39 -8.91 1.73 1.03
N THR A 40 -8.04 2.35 0.23
CA THR A 40 -8.12 2.30 -1.23
C THR A 40 -7.42 1.06 -1.76
N ARG A 41 -7.73 0.66 -3.00
CA ARG A 41 -6.93 -0.31 -3.73
C ARG A 41 -5.52 0.22 -3.99
N ALA A 42 -4.55 -0.68 -4.05
CA ALA A 42 -3.20 -0.38 -4.50
C ALA A 42 -3.25 0.18 -5.93
N PRO A 43 -2.56 1.31 -6.21
CA PRO A 43 -2.48 1.87 -7.54
C PRO A 43 -1.90 0.85 -8.54
N HIS A 44 -2.53 0.75 -9.72
CA HIS A 44 -2.01 -0.04 -10.83
C HIS A 44 -0.92 0.74 -11.55
N VAL A 45 0.32 0.27 -11.46
CA VAL A 45 1.49 0.84 -12.11
C VAL A 45 2.29 -0.30 -12.76
N TRP A 46 2.72 -0.09 -14.00
CA TRP A 46 3.68 -1.00 -14.64
C TRP A 46 5.06 -0.75 -14.04
N VAL A 47 5.58 -1.73 -13.31
CA VAL A 47 6.86 -1.67 -12.60
C VAL A 47 7.83 -2.71 -13.14
N ARG A 48 9.12 -2.53 -12.88
CA ARG A 48 10.11 -3.59 -13.13
C ARG A 48 10.39 -4.37 -11.85
N HIS A 49 10.27 -5.69 -11.91
CA HIS A 49 10.66 -6.60 -10.83
C HIS A 49 11.47 -7.74 -11.43
N ARG A 50 12.69 -7.97 -10.89
CA ARG A 50 13.65 -8.97 -11.42
C ARG A 50 13.88 -8.85 -12.93
N GLY A 51 13.95 -7.62 -13.43
CA GLY A 51 14.20 -7.32 -14.83
C GLY A 51 12.95 -7.33 -15.73
N ASN A 52 11.83 -7.90 -15.31
CA ASN A 52 10.60 -8.01 -16.10
C ASN A 52 9.62 -6.88 -15.80
N SER A 53 8.86 -6.45 -16.82
CA SER A 53 7.73 -5.53 -16.66
C SER A 53 6.52 -6.29 -16.14
N VAL A 54 5.98 -5.88 -15.00
CA VAL A 54 4.86 -6.54 -14.32
C VAL A 54 3.91 -5.50 -13.73
N SER A 55 2.65 -5.89 -13.50
CA SER A 55 1.68 -5.07 -12.78
C SER A 55 2.06 -4.99 -11.30
N SER A 56 1.99 -3.78 -10.72
CA SER A 56 2.13 -3.60 -9.27
C SER A 56 1.08 -4.40 -8.49
N ILE A 57 -0.13 -4.57 -9.04
CA ILE A 57 -1.20 -5.32 -8.38
C ILE A 57 -0.76 -6.79 -8.22
N ASP A 58 -0.31 -7.41 -9.30
CA ASP A 58 0.09 -8.84 -9.29
C ASP A 58 1.20 -9.10 -8.26
N LEU A 59 2.10 -8.13 -8.05
CA LEU A 59 3.17 -8.24 -7.05
C LEU A 59 2.68 -8.11 -5.59
N LEU A 60 1.55 -7.43 -5.38
CA LEU A 60 1.07 -6.97 -4.08
C LEU A 60 -0.14 -7.74 -3.55
N THR A 61 -0.76 -8.61 -4.35
CA THR A 61 -2.01 -9.32 -4.01
C THR A 61 -1.87 -10.83 -3.77
N GLU A 62 -0.65 -11.35 -3.64
CA GLU A 62 -0.44 -12.77 -3.29
C GLU A 62 -0.45 -12.99 -1.77
N ASP A 63 0.20 -12.09 -1.02
CA ASP A 63 0.39 -12.12 0.43
C ASP A 63 0.24 -10.71 1.00
N PHE A 64 0.34 -10.57 2.32
CA PHE A 64 0.62 -9.24 2.90
C PHE A 64 1.98 -8.74 2.41
N VAL A 65 2.02 -7.52 1.88
CA VAL A 65 3.26 -6.91 1.38
C VAL A 65 3.51 -5.55 2.03
N LEU A 66 4.70 -5.39 2.61
CA LEU A 66 5.27 -4.08 2.95
C LEU A 66 6.07 -3.57 1.77
N LEU A 67 5.66 -2.46 1.18
CA LEU A 67 6.36 -1.77 0.10
C LEU A 67 6.93 -0.44 0.62
N THR A 68 8.21 -0.18 0.40
CA THR A 68 8.90 0.99 0.95
C THR A 68 10.10 1.39 0.11
N ALA A 69 10.50 2.67 0.16
CA ALA A 69 11.78 3.15 -0.38
C ALA A 69 12.91 3.20 0.66
N ASP A 70 12.60 2.95 1.93
CA ASP A 70 13.58 3.02 3.02
C ASP A 70 13.84 1.62 3.61
N PRO A 71 15.08 1.09 3.50
CA PRO A 71 15.42 -0.26 3.97
C PRO A 71 15.26 -0.46 5.48
N ARG A 72 15.19 0.62 6.28
CA ARG A 72 14.92 0.52 7.73
C ARG A 72 13.54 -0.08 8.01
N TRP A 73 12.55 0.15 7.14
CA TRP A 73 11.24 -0.52 7.24
C TRP A 73 11.34 -2.02 6.98
N CYS A 74 12.16 -2.46 6.01
CA CYS A 74 12.42 -3.88 5.78
C CYS A 74 13.06 -4.53 7.01
N ALA A 75 14.03 -3.87 7.63
CA ALA A 75 14.67 -4.36 8.86
C ALA A 75 13.67 -4.46 10.02
N ALA A 76 12.81 -3.46 10.20
CA ALA A 76 11.76 -3.48 11.23
C ALA A 76 10.73 -4.61 11.02
N ALA A 77 10.51 -5.01 9.76
CA ALA A 77 9.56 -6.06 9.39
C ALA A 77 10.16 -7.47 9.35
N ALA A 78 11.47 -7.64 9.58
CA ALA A 78 12.18 -8.90 9.34
C ALA A 78 11.62 -10.13 10.08
N HIS A 79 10.89 -9.92 11.18
CA HIS A 79 10.29 -10.98 11.99
C HIS A 79 8.77 -11.11 11.82
N LEU A 80 8.17 -10.40 10.87
CA LEU A 80 6.73 -10.42 10.61
C LEU A 80 6.40 -11.37 9.46
N GLN A 81 5.20 -11.94 9.49
CA GLN A 81 4.69 -12.80 8.42
C GLN A 81 4.11 -11.95 7.28
N LEU A 82 5.01 -11.27 6.56
CA LEU A 82 4.69 -10.47 5.38
C LEU A 82 5.90 -10.42 4.44
N LYS A 83 5.65 -10.21 3.15
CA LYS A 83 6.70 -9.99 2.16
C LYS A 83 7.16 -8.53 2.20
N THR A 84 8.46 -8.29 2.16
CA THR A 84 9.02 -6.93 2.04
C THR A 84 9.52 -6.70 0.62
N LEU A 85 9.17 -5.56 0.02
CA LEU A 85 9.69 -5.12 -1.28
C LEU A 85 10.32 -3.74 -1.13
N LEU A 86 11.61 -3.64 -1.43
CA LEU A 86 12.35 -2.39 -1.43
C LEU A 86 12.29 -1.73 -2.81
N VAL A 87 11.70 -0.55 -2.87
CA VAL A 87 11.67 0.30 -4.06
C VAL A 87 13.07 0.78 -4.40
N GLY A 88 13.45 0.67 -5.66
CA GLY A 88 14.81 0.98 -6.14
C GLY A 88 15.76 -0.21 -6.10
N ALA A 89 15.40 -1.31 -5.43
CA ALA A 89 16.18 -2.55 -5.38
C ALA A 89 15.40 -3.76 -5.92
N ASP A 90 14.30 -4.11 -5.27
CA ASP A 90 13.44 -5.23 -5.68
C ASP A 90 12.48 -4.82 -6.80
N VAL A 91 11.87 -3.63 -6.64
CA VAL A 91 10.85 -3.10 -7.54
C VAL A 91 11.24 -1.69 -8.00
N ILE A 92 11.21 -1.45 -9.30
CA ILE A 92 11.52 -0.15 -9.89
C ILE A 92 10.23 0.45 -10.48
N PHE A 93 9.84 1.60 -9.94
CA PHE A 93 8.74 2.40 -10.47
C PHE A 93 9.22 3.27 -11.65
N PRO A 94 8.37 3.53 -12.66
CA PRO A 94 8.69 4.45 -13.74
C PRO A 94 8.80 5.89 -13.20
N ALA A 95 9.62 6.72 -13.86
CA ALA A 95 9.90 8.08 -13.40
C ALA A 95 8.64 8.97 -13.44
N GLU A 96 7.71 8.68 -14.35
CA GLU A 96 6.45 9.39 -14.56
C GLU A 96 5.39 9.04 -13.50
N GLN A 97 5.55 7.91 -12.81
CA GLN A 97 4.66 7.46 -11.73
C GLN A 97 5.50 6.90 -10.57
N PRO A 98 6.25 7.76 -9.86
CA PRO A 98 7.14 7.31 -8.81
C PRO A 98 6.34 6.83 -7.59
N PHE A 99 6.90 5.87 -6.86
CA PHE A 99 6.28 5.28 -5.67
C PHE A 99 5.73 6.32 -4.68
N ARG A 100 6.52 7.36 -4.36
CA ARG A 100 6.16 8.44 -3.44
C ARG A 100 4.84 9.13 -3.77
N ASP A 101 4.54 9.27 -5.06
CA ASP A 101 3.37 10.00 -5.55
C ASP A 101 2.19 9.02 -5.71
N SER A 102 2.44 7.83 -6.25
CA SER A 102 1.42 6.80 -6.42
C SER A 102 0.84 6.34 -5.08
N PHE A 103 1.67 6.17 -4.05
CA PHE A 103 1.25 5.68 -2.73
C PHE A 103 1.15 6.78 -1.66
N GLY A 104 1.55 8.01 -1.98
CA GLY A 104 1.48 9.15 -1.06
C GLY A 104 2.34 8.96 0.21
N THR A 105 3.47 8.27 0.09
CA THR A 105 4.36 7.90 1.19
C THR A 105 5.48 8.91 1.45
N GLY A 106 5.74 9.82 0.50
CA GLY A 106 6.99 10.58 0.50
C GLY A 106 8.21 9.69 0.22
N ASP A 107 9.40 10.20 0.52
CA ASP A 107 10.67 9.54 0.14
C ASP A 107 11.09 8.41 1.08
N ASP A 108 10.63 8.42 2.32
CA ASP A 108 11.05 7.51 3.40
C ASP A 108 9.89 6.67 3.96
N GLY A 109 8.70 6.76 3.36
CA GLY A 109 7.52 6.09 3.85
C GLY A 109 7.40 4.62 3.43
N ALA A 110 6.38 3.98 3.98
CA ALA A 110 6.00 2.60 3.70
C ALA A 110 4.48 2.44 3.66
N VAL A 111 4.03 1.43 2.92
CA VAL A 111 2.65 0.95 2.92
C VAL A 111 2.61 -0.54 3.19
N ILE A 112 1.55 -1.00 3.87
CA ILE A 112 1.20 -2.42 3.92
C ILE A 112 -0.04 -2.65 3.08
N VAL A 113 0.09 -3.53 2.09
CA VAL A 113 -0.98 -3.96 1.20
C VAL A 113 -1.43 -5.36 1.61
N ARG A 114 -2.75 -5.56 1.69
CA ARG A 114 -3.38 -6.85 1.97
C ARG A 114 -3.38 -7.74 0.72
N PRO A 115 -3.56 -9.08 0.88
CA PRO A 115 -3.71 -9.99 -0.26
C PRO A 115 -4.88 -9.62 -1.19
N ASP A 116 -5.91 -8.93 -0.70
CA ASP A 116 -7.03 -8.44 -1.53
C ASP A 116 -6.72 -7.15 -2.31
N GLY A 117 -5.49 -6.63 -2.19
CA GLY A 117 -5.02 -5.42 -2.87
C GLY A 117 -5.44 -4.13 -2.20
N ILE A 118 -6.00 -4.15 -1.00
CA ILE A 118 -6.32 -2.94 -0.24
C ILE A 118 -5.10 -2.48 0.56
N ILE A 119 -4.81 -1.18 0.52
CA ILE A 119 -3.81 -0.57 1.39
C ILE A 119 -4.37 -0.54 2.81
N ALA A 120 -3.82 -1.37 3.70
CA ALA A 120 -4.31 -1.49 5.07
C ALA A 120 -3.66 -0.49 6.02
N TRP A 121 -2.47 -0.02 5.69
CA TRP A 121 -1.76 0.98 6.48
C TRP A 121 -0.76 1.73 5.60
N ARG A 122 -0.50 2.98 5.95
CA ARG A 122 0.53 3.83 5.39
C ARG A 122 1.25 4.55 6.54
N SER A 123 2.57 4.66 6.45
CA SER A 123 3.35 5.43 7.42
C SER A 123 2.94 6.90 7.41
N ALA A 124 2.96 7.53 8.58
CA ALA A 124 2.94 8.98 8.63
C ALA A 124 4.25 9.54 8.02
N PRO A 125 4.25 10.77 7.49
CA PRO A 125 5.48 11.44 7.07
C PRO A 125 6.53 11.45 8.19
N ALA A 126 7.78 11.15 7.86
CA ALA A 126 8.90 11.08 8.81
C ALA A 126 8.72 10.09 9.98
N ALA A 127 7.81 9.12 9.87
CA ALA A 127 7.66 8.09 10.89
C ALA A 127 8.93 7.24 10.99
N ILE A 128 9.33 6.92 12.23
CA ILE A 128 10.49 6.07 12.48
C ILE A 128 10.08 4.59 12.33
N PRO A 129 10.82 3.80 11.55
CA PRO A 129 10.55 2.37 11.40
C PRO A 129 10.80 1.62 12.71
N GLU A 130 9.73 1.12 13.33
CA GLU A 130 9.80 0.38 14.58
C GLU A 130 9.11 -0.99 14.45
N ALA A 131 9.80 -2.06 14.88
CA ALA A 131 9.26 -3.41 14.82
C ALA A 131 7.97 -3.57 15.64
N MET A 132 7.87 -2.88 16.79
CA MET A 132 6.66 -2.91 17.64
C MET A 132 5.48 -2.20 16.98
N LEU A 133 5.72 -1.10 16.26
CA LEU A 133 4.69 -0.43 15.46
C LEU A 133 4.16 -1.39 14.40
N LEU A 134 5.03 -1.98 13.59
CA LEU A 134 4.62 -2.89 12.51
C LEU A 134 3.93 -4.16 13.04
N ARG A 135 4.38 -4.70 14.18
CA ARG A 135 3.69 -5.80 14.87
C ARG A 135 2.25 -5.41 15.22
N THR A 136 2.07 -4.26 15.87
CA THR A 136 0.75 -3.74 16.26
C THR A 136 -0.14 -3.51 15.04
N VAL A 137 0.43 -3.01 13.94
CA VAL A 137 -0.28 -2.85 12.68
C VAL A 137 -0.74 -4.22 12.17
N MET A 138 0.17 -5.20 12.04
CA MET A 138 -0.15 -6.55 11.58
C MET A 138 -1.22 -7.23 12.42
N GLU A 139 -1.16 -7.12 13.75
CA GLU A 139 -2.16 -7.67 14.66
C GLU A 139 -3.56 -7.11 14.41
N LYS A 140 -3.68 -5.83 14.05
CA LYS A 140 -4.97 -5.21 13.75
C LYS A 140 -5.48 -5.58 12.37
N ILE A 141 -4.60 -5.61 11.37
CA ILE A 141 -5.01 -5.77 9.97
C ILE A 141 -5.18 -7.24 9.54
N ALA A 142 -4.60 -8.19 10.28
CA ALA A 142 -4.71 -9.62 10.02
C ALA A 142 -5.94 -10.28 10.66
N LEU A 143 -6.73 -9.54 11.44
CA LEU A 143 -7.94 -10.08 12.04
C LEU A 143 -8.95 -10.45 10.95
N PRO A 144 -9.45 -11.70 10.92
CA PRO A 144 -10.48 -12.09 9.98
C PRO A 144 -11.73 -11.24 10.23
N HIS A 145 -12.26 -10.65 9.16
CA HIS A 145 -13.56 -10.00 9.19
C HIS A 145 -14.61 -11.03 8.79
N GLY A 146 -15.47 -11.39 9.74
CA GLY A 146 -16.77 -11.97 9.48
C GLY A 146 -17.80 -10.91 9.11
#